data_AF-A0A966QYP3-F1
#
_entry.id   AF-A0A966QYP3-F1
#
_cell.length_a   1.000
_cell.length_b   1.000
_cell.length_c   1.000
_cell.angle_alpha   90.00
_cell.angle_beta   90.00
_cell.angle_gamma   90.00
#
_symmetry.space_group_name_H-M   'P 1'
#
loop_
_entity.id
_entity.type
_entity.pdbx_description
1 polymer ?
#
loop_
_entity_poly.entity_id
_entity_poly.type
_entity_poly.pdbx_seq_one_letter_code
_entity_poly.pdbx_strand_id
1 'polypeptide(L)'
;MAQTAIDWLFQNLWEEPKDKLTWNAILDKAKEMEKEQIIEAHDAAYIAMNLCFRGFDRSVEYYENNYGKNRDSNQSITGEN
;
A
#
# COMPACT_ATOMS: atom_id res chain seq x y z
N MET A 1 -7.04 -12.48 -13.50
CA MET A 1 -5.89 -11.55 -13.50
C MET A 1 -6.35 -10.29 -14.20
N ALA A 2 -6.12 -9.11 -13.63
CA ALA A 2 -6.39 -7.86 -14.34
C ALA A 2 -5.39 -7.74 -15.52
N GLN A 3 -5.84 -7.19 -16.64
CA GLN A 3 -4.97 -6.95 -17.79
C GLN A 3 -3.97 -5.84 -17.46
N THR A 4 -2.68 -6.07 -17.68
CA THR A 4 -1.66 -5.03 -17.46
C THR A 4 -1.56 -4.10 -18.66
N ALA A 5 -1.00 -2.90 -18.48
CA ALA A 5 -0.69 -2.00 -19.59
C ALA A 5 0.19 -2.68 -20.67
N ILE A 6 1.10 -3.58 -20.26
CA ILE A 6 1.98 -4.34 -21.15
C ILE A 6 1.19 -5.40 -21.93
N ASP A 7 0.29 -6.14 -21.28
CA ASP A 7 -0.56 -7.12 -21.95
C ASP A 7 -1.43 -6.44 -23.02
N TRP A 8 -2.01 -5.29 -22.67
CA TRP A 8 -2.80 -4.47 -23.60
C TRP A 8 -1.95 -3.96 -24.76
N LEU A 9 -0.76 -3.42 -24.49
CA LEU A 9 0.18 -2.95 -25.51
C LEU A 9 0.54 -4.07 -26.50
N PHE A 10 0.91 -5.25 -25.99
CA PHE A 10 1.35 -6.36 -26.83
C PHE A 10 0.24 -6.89 -27.73
N GLN A 11 -0.99 -6.98 -27.22
CA GLN A 11 -2.15 -7.36 -28.03
C GLN A 11 -2.42 -6.35 -29.15
N ASN A 12 -2.45 -5.06 -28.84
CA ASN A 12 -2.75 -4.03 -29.83
C ASN A 12 -1.65 -3.91 -30.90
N LEU A 13 -0.37 -4.06 -30.53
CA LEU A 13 0.73 -4.09 -31.51
C LEU A 13 0.64 -5.27 -32.48
N TRP A 14 -0.02 -6.36 -32.07
CA TRP A 14 -0.21 -7.55 -32.90
C TRP A 14 -1.41 -7.41 -33.85
N GLU A 15 -2.50 -6.78 -33.38
CA GLU A 15 -3.77 -6.67 -34.10
C GLU A 15 -3.84 -5.45 -35.03
N GLU A 16 -3.16 -4.36 -34.70
CA GLU A 16 -3.26 -3.08 -35.42
C GLU A 16 -2.23 -2.95 -36.57
N PRO A 17 -2.52 -2.11 -37.59
CA PRO A 17 -1.59 -1.79 -38.64
C PRO A 17 -0.24 -1.30 -38.09
N LYS A 18 0.84 -1.79 -38.69
CA LYS A 18 2.22 -1.45 -38.29
C LYS A 18 2.69 -0.11 -38.86
N ASP A 19 1.87 0.91 -38.71
CA ASP A 19 2.23 2.27 -39.08
C ASP A 19 2.65 3.09 -37.85
N LYS A 20 3.50 4.09 -38.10
CA LYS A 20 4.14 4.88 -37.04
C LYS A 20 3.12 5.68 -36.22
N LEU A 21 2.03 6.14 -36.83
CA LEU A 21 1.04 6.96 -36.13
C LEU A 21 0.23 6.09 -35.17
N THR A 22 -0.28 4.97 -35.66
CA THR A 22 -1.04 3.99 -34.87
C THR A 22 -0.21 3.44 -33.71
N TRP A 23 1.04 3.06 -33.97
CA TRP A 23 1.92 2.54 -32.92
C TRP A 23 2.27 3.57 -31.85
N ASN A 24 2.47 4.85 -32.22
CA ASN A 24 2.67 5.90 -31.24
C ASN A 24 1.42 6.12 -30.38
N ALA A 25 0.22 6.11 -30.99
CA ALA A 25 -1.02 6.24 -30.24
C ALA A 25 -1.25 5.07 -29.27
N ILE A 26 -0.93 3.84 -29.68
CA ILE A 26 -0.96 2.66 -28.80
C ILE A 26 0.04 2.83 -27.65
N LEU A 27 1.27 3.25 -27.94
CA LEU A 27 2.30 3.45 -26.92
C LEU A 27 1.88 4.53 -25.89
N ASP A 28 1.32 5.65 -26.35
CA ASP A 28 0.91 6.74 -25.47
C ASP A 28 -0.23 6.29 -24.54
N LYS A 29 -1.20 5.55 -25.07
CA LYS A 29 -2.28 4.97 -24.25
C LYS A 29 -1.77 3.94 -23.24
N ALA A 30 -0.82 3.08 -23.63
CA ALA A 30 -0.21 2.12 -22.72
C ALA A 30 0.53 2.82 -21.55
N LYS A 31 1.21 3.94 -21.82
CA LYS A 31 1.87 4.73 -20.76
C LYS A 31 0.88 5.39 -19.80
N GLU A 32 -0.25 5.87 -20.31
CA GLU A 32 -1.31 6.42 -19.46
C GLU A 32 -1.87 5.33 -18.53
N MET A 33 -2.15 4.15 -19.07
CA MET A 33 -2.59 2.99 -18.27
C MET A 33 -1.55 2.57 -17.23
N GLU A 34 -0.27 2.52 -17.59
CA GLU A 34 0.82 2.20 -16.65
C GLU A 34 0.88 3.21 -15.50
N LYS A 35 0.73 4.51 -15.82
CA LYS A 35 0.70 5.57 -14.81
C LYS A 35 -0.47 5.41 -13.83
N GLU A 36 -1.67 5.09 -14.33
CA GLU A 36 -2.83 4.81 -13.48
C GLU A 36 -2.59 3.60 -12.58
N GLN A 37 -2.05 2.50 -13.13
CA GLN A 37 -1.71 1.30 -12.35
C GLN A 37 -0.71 1.57 -11.22
N ILE A 38 0.29 2.45 -11.46
CA ILE A 38 1.25 2.87 -10.43
C ILE A 38 0.56 3.69 -9.34
N ILE A 39 -0.32 4.61 -9.70
CA ILE A 39 -1.07 5.43 -8.74
C ILE A 39 -1.96 4.54 -7.87
N GLU A 40 -2.70 3.61 -8.48
CA GLU A 40 -3.54 2.66 -7.75
C GLU A 40 -2.73 1.79 -6.77
N ALA A 41 -1.57 1.29 -7.21
CA ALA A 41 -0.69 0.49 -6.35
C ALA A 41 -0.13 1.32 -5.19
N HIS A 42 0.26 2.57 -5.43
CA HIS A 42 0.73 3.50 -4.41
C HIS A 42 -0.37 3.79 -3.38
N ASP A 43 -1.59 4.09 -3.83
CA ASP A 43 -2.70 4.44 -2.95
C ASP A 43 -3.14 3.25 -2.10
N ALA A 44 -3.18 2.06 -2.68
CA ALA A 44 -3.44 0.82 -1.94
C ALA A 44 -2.40 0.59 -0.84
N ALA A 45 -1.11 0.80 -1.15
CA ALA A 45 -0.03 0.66 -0.17
C ALA A 45 -0.15 1.72 0.95
N TYR A 46 -0.47 2.97 0.61
CA TYR A 46 -0.67 4.05 1.57
C TYR A 46 -1.83 3.76 2.53
N ILE A 47 -2.96 3.25 2.01
CA ILE A 47 -4.12 2.85 2.82
C ILE A 47 -3.74 1.70 3.76
N ALA A 48 -3.07 0.66 3.24
CA ALA A 48 -2.65 -0.50 4.04
C ALA A 48 -1.71 -0.08 5.19
N MET A 49 -0.76 0.82 4.90
CA MET A 49 0.17 1.35 5.89
C MET A 49 -0.56 2.16 6.98
N ASN A 50 -1.49 3.03 6.59
CA ASN A 50 -2.28 3.80 7.56
C ASN A 50 -3.14 2.90 8.47
N LEU A 51 -3.73 1.84 7.92
CA LEU A 51 -4.48 0.87 8.72
C LEU A 51 -3.57 0.11 9.69
N CYS A 52 -2.36 -0.24 9.26
CA CYS A 52 -1.36 -0.89 10.12
C CYS A 52 -0.99 -0.01 11.32
N PHE A 53 -0.66 1.27 11.08
CA PHE A 53 -0.32 2.21 12.16
C PHE A 53 -1.48 2.42 13.14
N ARG A 54 -2.70 2.61 12.63
CA ARG A 54 -3.89 2.72 13.51
C ARG A 54 -4.12 1.46 14.35
N GLY A 55 -3.90 0.28 13.76
CA GLY A 55 -3.98 -0.99 14.46
C GLY A 55 -2.93 -1.10 15.56
N PHE A 56 -1.70 -0.67 15.27
CA PHE A 56 -0.61 -0.61 16.24
C PHE A 56 -0.93 0.32 17.41
N ASP A 57 -1.32 1.57 17.15
CA ASP A 57 -1.65 2.54 18.19
C ASP A 57 -2.75 2.02 19.13
N ARG A 58 -3.80 1.44 18.55
CA ARG A 58 -4.89 0.82 19.32
C ARG A 58 -4.42 -0.38 20.15
N SER A 59 -3.47 -1.15 19.63
CA SER A 59 -2.89 -2.28 20.38
C SER A 59 -2.05 -1.81 21.56
N VAL A 60 -1.28 -0.72 21.40
CA VAL A 60 -0.49 -0.10 22.47
C VAL A 60 -1.42 0.44 23.54
N GLU A 61 -2.46 1.21 23.16
CA GLU A 61 -3.47 1.73 24.09
C GLU A 61 -4.15 0.61 24.88
N TYR A 62 -4.54 -0.48 24.21
CA TYR A 62 -5.13 -1.64 24.89
C TYR A 62 -4.16 -2.24 25.91
N TYR A 63 -2.90 -2.43 25.55
CA TYR A 63 -1.90 -3.01 26.45
C TYR A 63 -1.65 -2.10 27.66
N GLU A 64 -1.45 -0.80 27.45
CA GLU A 64 -1.23 0.18 28.52
C GLU A 64 -2.43 0.25 29.49
N ASN A 65 -3.65 0.23 28.97
CA ASN A 65 -4.86 0.29 29.80
C ASN A 65 -5.09 -0.98 30.63
N ASN A 66 -4.72 -2.16 30.14
CA ASN A 66 -4.98 -3.44 30.82
C ASN A 66 -3.79 -3.94 31.66
N TYR A 67 -2.56 -3.61 31.26
CA TYR A 67 -1.34 -4.18 31.85
C TYR A 67 -0.30 -3.11 32.26
N GLY A 68 -0.39 -1.88 31.76
CA GLY A 68 0.59 -0.81 31.99
C GLY A 68 0.55 -0.16 33.38
N LYS A 69 -0.59 -0.22 34.10
CA LYS A 69 -0.78 0.41 35.42
C LYS A 69 -0.04 -0.26 36.59
N ASN A 70 0.59 -1.43 36.38
CA ASN A 70 1.30 -2.18 37.42
C ASN A 70 2.82 -1.93 37.47
N ARG A 71 3.36 -0.96 36.70
CA ARG A 71 4.80 -0.65 36.76
C ARG A 71 5.20 0.25 37.93
N ASP A 72 4.31 1.14 38.38
CA ASP A 72 4.64 2.13 39.42
C ASP A 72 4.24 1.69 40.84
N SER A 73 3.39 0.66 40.98
CA SER A 73 2.95 0.13 42.28
C SER A 73 3.94 -0.86 42.92
N ASN A 74 5.01 -1.26 42.21
CA ASN A 74 6.02 -2.20 42.70
C ASN A 74 7.34 -1.55 43.15
N GLN A 75 7.45 -0.22 43.20
CA GLN A 75 8.63 0.48 43.74
C GLN A 75 8.49 0.94 45.21
N SER A 76 7.39 0.65 45.91
CA SER A 76 7.19 1.07 47.31
C SER A 76 7.22 -0.05 48.36
N ILE A 77 7.63 -1.28 48.04
CA ILE A 77 7.80 -2.35 49.04
C ILE A 77 9.27 -2.77 49.13
N THR A 78 10.12 -1.82 49.51
CA THR A 78 11.35 -2.11 50.26
C THR A 78 11.53 -1.03 51.33
N GLY A 79 10.58 -0.98 52.26
CA GLY A 79 10.82 -0.51 53.62
C GLY A 79 10.68 -1.72 54.53
N GLU A 80 11.80 -2.09 55.17
CA GLU A 80 11.93 -2.75 56.50
C GLU A 80 13.20 -3.62 56.54
N ASN A 81 14.28 -3.03 57.04
CA ASN A 81 14.89 -3.38 58.34
C ASN A 81 15.98 -2.37 58.72
#